data_AF-A0A381T9N6-F1
#
_entry.id   AF-A0A381T9N6-F1
#
_cell.length_a   1.000
_cell.length_b   1.000
_cell.length_c   1.000
_cell.angle_alpha   90.00
_cell.angle_beta   90.00
_cell.angle_gamma   90.00
#
_symmetry.space_group_name_H-M   'P 1'
#
loop_
_entity.id
_entity.type
_entity.pdbx_description
1 polymer ?
#
loop_
_entity_poly.entity_id
_entity_poly.type
_entity_poly.pdbx_seq_one_letter_code
_entity_poly.pdbx_strand_id
1 'polypeptide(L)'
;MMRGNVERIEQAGDRVVITSRHIVHDMRADGVLEHGVHDVSPVGEEIRVMAEFRNGRLDLRPNGGRVMVTRYLDGDEMVWRYGPFRNRLRRLSSPPIAAE
;
A
#
# COMPACT_ATOMS: atom_id res chain seq x y z
N MET A 1 8.88 10.38 -9.34
CA MET A 1 7.42 10.58 -9.20
C MET A 1 6.74 9.58 -10.13
N MET A 2 5.91 8.68 -9.59
CA MET A 2 5.16 7.73 -10.42
C MET A 2 3.88 8.41 -10.89
N ARG A 3 3.88 8.97 -12.10
CA ARG A 3 2.69 9.63 -12.66
C ARG A 3 1.68 8.59 -13.15
N GLY A 4 0.39 8.92 -13.03
CA GLY A 4 -0.71 8.08 -13.53
C GLY A 4 -1.03 6.83 -12.69
N ASN A 5 -0.48 6.71 -11.48
CA ASN A 5 -0.83 5.59 -10.60
C ASN A 5 -2.27 5.75 -10.08
N VAL A 6 -3.07 4.69 -10.22
CA VAL A 6 -4.40 4.58 -9.62
C VAL A 6 -4.41 3.34 -8.74
N GLU A 7 -4.93 3.47 -7.53
CA GLU A 7 -5.06 2.39 -6.56
C GLU A 7 -6.50 2.34 -6.04
N ARG A 8 -7.04 1.13 -5.86
CA ARG A 8 -8.23 0.86 -5.05
C ARG A 8 -7.74 0.34 -3.70
N ILE A 9 -8.15 1.00 -2.62
CA ILE A 9 -7.74 0.66 -1.26
C ILE A 9 -9.01 0.46 -0.42
N GLU A 10 -9.18 -0.74 0.11
CA GLU A 10 -10.22 -1.08 1.08
C GLU A 10 -9.63 -1.46 2.41
N GLN A 11 -10.35 -1.10 3.47
CA GLN A 11 -10.05 -1.55 4.82
C GLN A 11 -11.35 -1.99 5.50
N ALA A 12 -11.35 -3.19 6.07
CA ALA A 12 -12.45 -3.76 6.83
C ALA A 12 -11.89 -4.33 8.15
N GLY A 13 -11.94 -3.52 9.21
CA GLY A 13 -11.23 -3.84 10.46
C GLY A 13 -9.71 -3.84 10.26
N ASP A 14 -9.08 -4.97 10.59
CA ASP A 14 -7.64 -5.19 10.45
C ASP A 14 -7.23 -5.65 9.04
N ARG A 15 -8.17 -6.05 8.17
CA ARG A 15 -7.84 -6.45 6.80
C ARG A 15 -7.77 -5.24 5.88
N VAL A 16 -6.69 -5.15 5.10
CA VAL A 16 -6.49 -4.13 4.07
C VAL A 16 -6.23 -4.81 2.73
N VAL A 17 -6.95 -4.39 1.69
CA VAL A 17 -6.74 -4.84 0.31
C VAL A 17 -6.36 -3.65 -0.55
N ILE A 18 -5.27 -3.77 -1.29
CA ILE A 18 -4.78 -2.74 -2.22
C ILE A 18 -4.65 -3.36 -3.60
N THR A 19 -5.41 -2.84 -4.55
CA THR A 19 -5.28 -3.18 -5.96
C THR A 19 -4.68 -2.00 -6.71
N SER A 20 -3.58 -2.23 -7.42
CA SER A 20 -2.97 -1.25 -8.31
C SER A 20 -2.42 -1.94 -9.54
N ARG A 21 -2.74 -1.40 -10.72
CA ARG A 21 -2.37 -1.99 -12.02
C ARG A 21 -2.79 -3.47 -12.08
N HIS A 22 -1.82 -4.39 -12.16
CA HIS A 22 -2.02 -5.84 -12.24
C HIS A 22 -1.69 -6.57 -10.93
N ILE A 23 -1.58 -5.84 -9.82
CA ILE A 23 -1.16 -6.38 -8.51
C ILE A 23 -2.29 -6.21 -7.50
N VAL A 24 -2.48 -7.24 -6.68
CA VAL A 24 -3.36 -7.22 -5.51
C VAL A 24 -2.53 -7.58 -4.29
N HIS A 25 -2.47 -6.67 -3.32
CA HIS A 25 -1.93 -6.96 -1.99
C HIS A 25 -3.10 -7.15 -1.03
N ASP A 26 -3.17 -8.30 -0.37
CA ASP A 26 -4.16 -8.63 0.66
C ASP A 26 -3.42 -9.00 1.93
N MET A 27 -3.75 -8.34 3.04
CA MET A 27 -2.99 -8.43 4.28
C MET A 27 -3.86 -8.14 5.50
N ARG A 28 -3.48 -8.69 6.65
CA ARG A 28 -3.83 -8.10 7.94
C ARG A 28 -2.81 -7.04 8.32
N ALA A 29 -3.31 -5.89 8.75
CA ALA A 29 -2.53 -4.75 9.21
C ALA A 29 -2.42 -4.74 10.74
N ASP A 30 -2.15 -5.90 11.33
CA ASP A 30 -2.09 -6.17 12.77
C ASP A 30 -0.67 -6.16 13.36
N GLY A 31 0.35 -5.96 12.52
CA GLY A 31 1.75 -5.96 12.92
C GLY A 31 2.40 -7.34 13.00
N VAL A 32 1.73 -8.40 12.54
CA VAL A 32 2.27 -9.77 12.51
C VAL A 32 2.79 -10.12 11.11
N LEU A 33 4.03 -10.60 10.99
CA LEU A 33 4.68 -10.87 9.69
C LEU A 33 3.97 -11.99 8.91
N GLU A 34 3.55 -13.03 9.62
CA GLU A 34 2.89 -14.21 9.06
C GLU A 34 1.49 -13.89 8.50
N HIS A 35 0.84 -12.85 9.02
CA HIS A 35 -0.49 -12.40 8.57
C HIS A 35 -0.44 -11.29 7.51
N GLY A 36 0.76 -10.79 7.23
CA GLY A 36 1.02 -9.76 6.23
C GLY A 36 0.91 -10.29 4.79
N VAL A 37 1.59 -9.62 3.86
CA VAL A 37 1.63 -10.06 2.46
C VAL A 37 2.69 -11.13 2.28
N HIS A 38 2.38 -12.19 1.53
CA HIS A 38 3.35 -13.12 0.97
C HIS A 38 3.39 -12.89 -0.55
N ASP A 39 4.50 -12.34 -1.05
CA ASP A 39 4.58 -11.77 -2.40
C ASP A 39 5.91 -12.11 -3.08
N VAL A 40 6.09 -11.62 -4.30
CA VAL A 40 7.35 -11.59 -5.03
C VAL A 40 7.84 -10.14 -5.09
N SER A 41 9.08 -9.92 -4.67
CA SER A 41 9.73 -8.62 -4.70
C SER A 41 9.96 -8.12 -6.13
N PRO A 42 10.24 -6.82 -6.34
CA PRO A 42 10.56 -6.28 -7.67
C PRO A 42 11.78 -6.92 -8.36
N VAL A 43 12.62 -7.67 -7.62
CA VAL A 43 13.79 -8.38 -8.15
C VAL A 43 13.54 -9.88 -8.36
N GLY A 44 12.30 -10.36 -8.16
CA GLY A 44 11.90 -11.74 -8.44
C GLY A 44 12.06 -12.72 -7.28
N GLU A 45 12.51 -12.26 -6.12
CA GLU A 45 12.65 -13.10 -4.92
C GLU A 45 11.38 -13.07 -4.06
N GLU A 46 11.08 -14.19 -3.40
CA GLU A 46 10.02 -14.28 -2.40
C GLU A 46 10.21 -13.24 -1.29
N ILE A 47 9.12 -12.62 -0.84
CA ILE A 47 9.14 -11.65 0.24
C ILE A 47 7.91 -11.79 1.13
N ARG A 48 8.10 -11.59 2.45
CA ARG A 48 6.99 -11.38 3.38
C ARG A 48 6.96 -9.93 3.81
N VAL A 49 5.79 -9.33 3.91
CA VAL A 49 5.64 -7.91 4.26
C VAL A 49 4.68 -7.79 5.42
N MET A 50 5.22 -7.51 6.60
CA MET A 50 4.43 -7.19 7.77
C MET A 50 3.73 -5.84 7.54
N ALA A 51 2.42 -5.81 7.81
CA ALA A 51 1.61 -4.61 7.71
C ALA A 51 1.10 -4.20 9.09
N GLU A 52 1.15 -2.92 9.43
CA GLU A 52 0.63 -2.37 10.68
C GLU A 52 -0.17 -1.10 10.37
N PHE A 53 -1.45 -1.07 10.75
CA PHE A 53 -2.23 0.15 10.71
C PHE A 53 -2.34 0.73 12.12
N ARG A 54 -1.71 1.88 12.34
CA ARG A 54 -1.69 2.54 13.64
C ARG A 54 -1.74 4.05 13.49
N ASN A 55 -2.56 4.70 14.32
CA ASN A 55 -2.69 6.16 14.36
C ASN A 55 -2.96 6.79 12.98
N GLY A 56 -3.82 6.16 12.18
CA GLY A 56 -4.19 6.66 10.85
C GLY A 56 -3.16 6.41 9.74
N ARG A 57 -2.11 5.63 10.01
CA ARG A 57 -1.05 5.30 9.05
C ARG A 57 -0.90 3.79 8.90
N LEU A 58 -0.85 3.33 7.65
CA LEU A 58 -0.43 1.99 7.27
C LEU A 58 1.07 1.97 7.00
N ASP A 59 1.80 1.15 7.75
CA ASP A 59 3.23 0.89 7.58
C ASP A 59 3.44 -0.51 7.01
N LEU A 60 4.30 -0.64 5.99
CA LEU A 60 4.71 -1.93 5.44
C LEU A 60 6.21 -2.15 5.65
N ARG A 61 6.55 -3.31 6.22
CA ARG A 61 7.91 -3.72 6.61
C ARG A 61 8.29 -5.02 5.90
N PRO A 62 9.09 -4.94 4.83
CA PRO A 62 9.68 -6.11 4.21
C PRO A 62 10.45 -6.95 5.24
N ASN A 63 10.13 -8.24 5.30
CA ASN A 63 10.66 -9.25 6.21
C ASN A 63 10.65 -8.80 7.69
N GLY A 64 9.66 -7.99 8.09
CA GLY A 64 9.54 -7.47 9.46
C GLY A 64 10.56 -6.37 9.82
N GLY A 65 11.38 -5.92 8.87
CA GLY A 65 12.44 -4.96 9.10
C GLY A 65 11.96 -3.51 9.24
N ARG A 66 12.73 -2.57 8.67
CA ARG A 66 12.37 -1.14 8.68
C ARG A 66 11.11 -0.89 7.85
N VAL A 67 10.36 0.14 8.23
CA VAL A 67 9.26 0.64 7.41
C VAL A 67 9.79 1.10 6.05
N MET A 68 9.27 0.52 4.98
CA MET A 68 9.69 0.84 3.61
C MET A 68 8.61 1.60 2.86
N VAL A 69 7.34 1.24 3.06
CA VAL A 69 6.18 1.93 2.48
C VAL A 69 5.30 2.46 3.60
N THR A 70 4.83 3.69 3.45
CA THR A 70 3.79 4.26 4.32
C THR A 70 2.64 4.82 3.51
N ARG A 71 1.42 4.69 4.03
CA ARG A 71 0.20 5.31 3.51
C ARG A 71 -0.55 6.00 4.64
N TYR A 72 -0.92 7.25 4.46
CA TYR A 72 -1.76 7.98 5.41
C TYR A 72 -2.53 9.10 4.69
N LEU A 73 -3.67 9.49 5.24
CA LEU A 73 -4.41 10.64 4.75
C LEU A 73 -3.83 11.94 5.30
N ASP A 74 -3.73 12.94 4.44
CA ASP A 74 -3.39 14.33 4.76
C ASP A 74 -4.45 15.23 4.11
N GLY A 75 -5.48 15.57 4.90
CA GLY A 75 -6.73 16.09 4.37
C GLY A 75 -7.43 15.06 3.48
N ASP A 76 -7.83 15.48 2.28
CA ASP A 76 -8.53 14.63 1.30
C ASP A 76 -7.58 13.82 0.40
N GLU A 77 -6.26 13.99 0.56
CA GLU A 77 -5.25 13.31 -0.24
C GLU A 77 -4.60 12.16 0.53
N MET A 78 -4.37 11.05 -0.18
CA MET A 78 -3.53 9.96 0.32
C MET A 78 -2.06 10.30 0.05
N VAL A 79 -1.25 10.34 1.10
CA VAL A 79 0.20 10.40 1.01
C VAL A 79 0.74 8.98 0.97
N TRP A 80 1.41 8.65 -0.13
CA TRP A 80 2.11 7.38 -0.31
C TRP A 80 3.62 7.64 -0.32
N ARG A 81 4.38 6.96 0.52
CA ARG A 81 5.84 7.03 0.52
C ARG A 81 6.45 5.67 0.30
N TYR A 82 7.54 5.62 -0.47
CA TYR A 82 8.39 4.46 -0.63
C TYR A 82 9.86 4.90 -0.53
N GLY A 83 10.50 4.60 0.61
CA GLY A 83 11.81 5.15 0.92
C GLY A 83 11.86 6.69 0.79
N PRO A 84 12.74 7.25 -0.08
CA PRO A 84 12.83 8.70 -0.30
C PRO A 84 11.70 9.25 -1.18
N PHE A 85 10.96 8.41 -1.90
CA PHE A 85 9.91 8.84 -2.82
C PHE A 85 8.62 9.14 -2.08
N ARG A 86 7.98 10.26 -2.43
CA ARG A 86 6.67 10.68 -1.93
C ARG A 86 5.76 11.00 -3.11
N ASN A 87 4.55 10.45 -3.09
CA ASN A 87 3.47 10.77 -4.02
C ASN A 87 2.24 11.21 -3.21
N ARG A 88 1.40 12.04 -3.83
CA ARG A 88 0.07 12.41 -3.31
C ARG A 88 -0.97 11.93 -4.31
N LEU A 89 -1.98 11.23 -3.81
CA LEU A 89 -3.06 10.69 -4.61
C LEU A 89 -4.35 11.37 -4.16
N ARG A 90 -5.09 11.91 -5.12
CA ARG A 90 -6.44 12.42 -4.89
C ARG A 90 -7.45 11.28 -4.99
N ARG A 91 -8.51 11.35 -4.20
CA ARG A 91 -9.67 10.46 -4.35
C ARG A 91 -10.32 10.68 -5.71
N LEU A 92 -10.70 9.59 -6.39
CA LEU A 92 -11.51 9.62 -7.60
C LEU A 92 -12.99 9.39 -7.23
N SER A 93 -13.89 10.13 -7.88
CA SER A 93 -15.35 9.98 -7.72
C SER A 93 -15.99 9.07 -8.78
N SER A 94 -15.21 8.66 -9.78
CA SER A 94 -15.58 7.76 -10.87
C SER A 94 -14.34 6.99 -11.32
N PRO A 95 -14.49 5.85 -12.02
CA PRO A 95 -13.35 5.13 -12.58
C PRO A 95 -12.48 6.08 -13.43
N PRO A 96 -11.14 5.96 -13.38
CA PRO A 96 -10.29 6.72 -14.28
C PRO A 96 -10.67 6.37 -15.73
N ILE A 97 -10.78 7.38 -16.59
CA ILE A 97 -10.93 7.16 -18.03
C ILE A 97 -9.73 6.30 -18.46
N ALA A 98 -10.00 5.15 -19.09
CA ALA A 98 -8.93 4.33 -19.65
C ALA A 98 -8.12 5.20 -20.62
N ALA A 99 -6.82 5.30 -20.39
CA ALA A 99 -5.95 5.79 -21.45
C ALA A 99 -5.99 4.75 -22.57
N GLU A 100 -6.43 5.17 -23.76
CA GLU A 100 -6.29 4.39 -25.01
C GLU A 100 -4.81 4.08 -25.29
#